data_AF-A0A974E1U1-F1
#
_entry.id   AF-A0A974E1U1-F1
#
_cell.length_a   1.000
_cell.length_b   1.000
_cell.length_c   1.000
_cell.angle_alpha   90.00
_cell.angle_beta   90.00
_cell.angle_gamma   90.00
#
_symmetry.space_group_name_H-M   'P 1'
#
loop_
_entity.id
_entity.type
_entity.pdbx_description
1 polymer ?
#
loop_
_entity_poly.entity_id
_entity_poly.type
_entity_poly.pdbx_seq_one_letter_code
_entity_poly.pdbx_strand_id
1 'polypeptide(L)'
;MNNLQNDDTDVQPPGKGLEWIGVVWNTGGTAITDSIKNRVTFTKDNGKKQVYLQMTGMEVKDTAMYYCARCTVTEENEEVRQ
;
A
#
# COMPACT_ATOMS: atom_id res chain seq x y z
N MET A 1 -20.48 7.97 -7.09
CA MET A 1 -19.79 6.98 -6.25
C MET A 1 -18.32 7.32 -6.23
N ASN A 2 -17.81 7.82 -5.10
CA ASN A 2 -16.38 8.08 -4.96
C ASN A 2 -15.71 6.75 -4.60
N ASN A 3 -15.20 6.01 -5.58
CA ASN A 3 -14.46 4.79 -5.29
C ASN A 3 -13.13 5.17 -4.62
N LEU A 4 -13.08 5.04 -3.30
CA LEU A 4 -11.85 5.19 -2.53
C LEU A 4 -11.03 3.90 -2.72
N GLN A 5 -10.04 4.01 -3.61
CA GLN A 5 -9.07 2.95 -3.89
C GLN A 5 -7.82 3.19 -3.04
N ASN A 6 -7.54 2.29 -2.11
CA ASN A 6 -6.32 2.29 -1.33
C ASN A 6 -5.42 1.16 -1.83
N ASP A 7 -4.11 1.40 -1.86
CA ASP A 7 -3.13 0.37 -2.17
C ASP A 7 -2.23 0.19 -0.96
N ASP A 8 -2.41 -0.92 -0.26
CA ASP A 8 -1.59 -1.36 0.86
C ASP A 8 -0.38 -2.12 0.33
N THR A 9 0.69 -2.13 1.10
CA THR A 9 1.87 -2.95 0.81
C THR A 9 2.28 -3.71 2.05
N ASP A 10 2.51 -5.00 1.85
CA ASP A 10 2.97 -5.94 2.86
C ASP A 10 4.34 -6.49 2.49
N VAL A 11 5.13 -6.85 3.51
CA VAL A 11 6.39 -7.57 3.36
C VAL A 11 6.26 -8.96 3.96
N GLN A 12 6.82 -9.96 3.31
CA GLN A 12 6.94 -11.33 3.83
C GLN A 12 8.42 -11.72 3.88
N PRO A 13 9.05 -11.63 5.06
CA PRO A 13 10.39 -12.17 5.26
C PRO A 13 10.39 -13.72 5.14
N PRO A 14 11.53 -14.33 4.78
CA PRO A 14 11.63 -15.79 4.69
C PRO A 14 11.22 -16.48 6.00
N GLY A 15 10.25 -17.40 5.92
CA GLY A 15 9.77 -18.16 7.08
C GLY A 15 8.88 -17.38 8.06
N LYS A 16 8.44 -16.16 7.71
CA LYS A 16 7.52 -15.34 8.52
C LYS A 16 6.19 -15.08 7.81
N GLY A 17 5.21 -14.59 8.57
CA GLY A 17 3.93 -14.11 8.02
C GLY A 17 4.06 -12.79 7.26
N LEU A 18 2.95 -12.34 6.68
CA LEU A 18 2.85 -11.00 6.09
C LEU A 18 2.88 -9.94 7.21
N GLU A 19 3.70 -8.92 7.01
CA GLU A 19 3.83 -7.75 7.88
C GLU A 19 3.44 -6.51 7.06
N TRP A 20 2.48 -5.73 7.54
CA TRP A 20 2.07 -4.50 6.86
C TRP A 20 3.17 -3.44 6.93
N ILE A 21 3.48 -2.80 5.80
CA ILE A 21 4.55 -1.80 5.73
C ILE A 21 4.10 -0.40 5.33
N GLY A 22 2.97 -0.26 4.64
CA GLY A 22 2.43 1.04 4.30
C GLY A 22 1.20 1.01 3.41
N VAL A 23 0.64 2.18 3.17
CA VAL A 23 -0.53 2.42 2.32
C VAL A 23 -0.36 3.71 1.55
N VAL A 24 -0.88 3.74 0.32
CA VAL A 24 -1.13 4.96 -0.45
C VAL A 24 -2.62 5.11 -0.75
N TRP A 25 -3.20 6.21 -0.29
CA TRP A 25 -4.61 6.54 -0.52
C TRP A 25 -4.80 7.16 -1.91
N ASN A 26 -6.03 7.10 -2.44
CA ASN A 26 -6.38 7.74 -3.70
C ASN A 26 -6.11 9.26 -3.73
N THR A 27 -6.16 9.90 -2.55
CA THR A 27 -5.87 11.33 -2.35
C THR A 27 -4.37 11.67 -2.43
N GLY A 28 -3.49 10.67 -2.55
CA GLY A 28 -2.04 10.84 -2.60
C GLY A 28 -1.34 10.85 -1.24
N GLY A 29 -2.09 10.80 -0.13
CA GLY A 29 -1.50 10.61 1.19
C GLY A 29 -0.88 9.23 1.34
N THR A 30 0.12 9.13 2.22
CA THR A 30 0.79 7.86 2.54
C THR A 30 0.94 7.65 4.04
N ALA A 31 0.89 6.40 4.48
CA ALA A 31 1.40 5.97 5.77
C ALA A 31 2.39 4.83 5.58
N ILE A 32 3.47 4.84 6.36
CA ILE A 32 4.57 3.90 6.28
C ILE A 32 5.01 3.58 7.70
N THR A 33 5.35 2.31 7.96
CA THR A 33 5.92 1.90 9.24
C THR A 33 7.26 2.61 9.52
N ASP A 34 7.47 3.02 10.76
CA ASP A 34 8.64 3.83 11.16
C ASP A 34 9.99 3.12 10.91
N SER A 35 10.00 1.78 10.93
CA SER A 35 11.21 0.97 10.70
C SER A 35 11.81 1.12 9.30
N ILE A 36 11.01 1.51 8.30
CA ILE A 36 11.45 1.63 6.90
C ILE A 36 11.17 3.00 6.28
N LYS A 37 10.46 3.90 6.99
CA LYS A 37 10.01 5.19 6.48
C LYS A 37 11.11 6.09 5.89
N ASN A 38 12.35 5.96 6.35
CA ASN A 38 13.49 6.72 5.82
C ASN A 38 14.12 6.12 4.55
N ARG A 39 13.76 4.89 4.19
CA ARG A 39 14.30 4.13 3.06
C ARG A 39 13.27 3.86 1.97
N VAL A 40 12.00 4.15 2.23
CA VAL A 40 10.88 3.78 1.37
C VAL A 40 10.04 5.00 1.02
N THR A 41 9.74 5.13 -0.27
CA THR A 41 8.82 6.13 -0.80
C THR A 41 7.74 5.45 -1.63
N PHE A 42 6.47 5.67 -1.25
CA PHE A 42 5.32 5.30 -2.06
C PHE A 42 4.90 6.44 -2.97
N THR A 43 4.62 6.12 -4.23
CA THR A 43 3.97 7.05 -5.17
C THR A 43 2.88 6.33 -5.94
N LYS A 44 1.82 7.05 -6.30
CA LYS A 44 0.67 6.51 -7.03
C LYS A 44 0.35 7.37 -8.25
N ASP A 45 0.21 6.72 -9.39
CA ASP A 45 -0.28 7.33 -10.63
C ASP A 45 -1.71 6.82 -10.89
N ASN A 46 -2.69 7.66 -10.55
CA ASN A 46 -4.10 7.37 -10.74
C ASN A 46 -4.49 7.24 -12.22
N GLY A 47 -3.82 7.99 -13.11
CA GLY A 47 -4.05 7.92 -14.55
C GLY A 47 -3.64 6.58 -15.14
N LYS A 48 -2.55 6.00 -14.63
CA LYS A 48 -2.04 4.68 -15.03
C LYS A 48 -2.55 3.52 -14.17
N LYS A 49 -3.24 3.80 -13.06
CA LYS A 49 -3.65 2.80 -12.05
C LYS A 49 -2.47 2.00 -11.48
N GLN A 50 -1.32 2.64 -11.36
CA GLN A 50 -0.07 2.04 -10.91
C GLN A 50 0.41 2.65 -9.59
N VAL A 51 1.04 1.82 -8.77
CA VAL A 51 1.75 2.22 -7.56
C VAL A 51 3.21 1.85 -7.73
N TYR A 52 4.08 2.77 -7.35
CA TYR A 52 5.52 2.56 -7.36
C TYR A 52 6.05 2.62 -5.94
N LEU A 53 6.82 1.58 -5.60
CA LEU A 53 7.56 1.45 -4.36
C LEU A 53 9.03 1.70 -4.67
N GLN A 54 9.55 2.87 -4.27
CA GLN A 54 10.98 3.17 -4.38
C GLN A 54 11.66 2.86 -3.05
N MET A 55 12.69 2.03 -3.10
CA MET A 55 13.47 1.60 -1.94
C MET A 55 14.93 2.02 -2.12
N THR A 56 15.53 2.64 -1.10
CA THR A 56 16.90 3.15 -1.14
C THR A 56 17.74 2.54 0.00
N GLY A 57 19.01 2.25 -0.29
CA GLY A 57 19.96 1.74 0.72
C GLY A 57 19.58 0.40 1.34
N MET A 58 19.00 -0.53 0.56
CA MET A 58 18.66 -1.87 1.05
C MET A 58 19.91 -2.75 1.20
N GLU A 59 19.91 -3.59 2.23
CA GLU A 59 20.95 -4.57 2.51
C GLU A 59 20.43 -6.00 2.26
N VAL A 60 21.35 -6.98 2.22
CA VAL A 60 20.99 -8.41 2.06
C VAL A 60 19.98 -8.88 3.13
N LYS A 61 20.08 -8.33 4.35
CA LYS A 61 19.16 -8.65 5.46
C LYS A 61 17.72 -8.16 5.24
N ASP A 62 17.51 -7.21 4.33
CA ASP A 62 16.19 -6.68 3.97
C ASP A 62 15.52 -7.49 2.84
N THR A 63 16.13 -8.60 2.40
CA THR A 63 15.58 -9.48 1.36
C THR A 63 14.28 -10.13 1.83
N ALA A 64 13.19 -9.83 1.14
CA ALA A 64 11.86 -10.34 1.42
C ALA A 64 11.00 -10.28 0.14
N MET A 65 9.82 -10.91 0.19
CA MET A 65 8.79 -10.71 -0.82
C MET A 65 7.94 -9.49 -0.45
N TYR A 66 7.66 -8.63 -1.43
CA TYR A 66 6.83 -7.44 -1.23
C TYR A 66 5.56 -7.57 -2.06
N TYR A 67 4.41 -7.36 -1.44
CA TYR A 67 3.10 -7.54 -2.05
C TYR A 67 2.32 -6.23 -2.04
N CYS A 68 1.69 -5.91 -3.15
CA CYS A 68 0.75 -4.79 -3.25
C CYS A 68 -0.68 -5.34 -3.20
N ALA A 69 -1.48 -4.86 -2.27
CA ALA A 69 -2.87 -5.22 -2.08
C ALA A 69 -3.77 -4.01 -2.33
N ARG A 70 -4.72 -4.16 -3.24
CA ARG A 70 -5.62 -3.06 -3.64
C ARG A 70 -6.99 -3.25 -2.99
N CYS A 71 -7.33 -2.34 -2.08
CA CYS A 71 -8.62 -2.30 -1.40
C CYS A 71 -9.55 -1.30 -2.10
N THR A 72 -10.76 -1.74 -2.45
CA THR A 72 -11.82 -0.86 -2.97
C THR A 72 -12.88 -0.74 -1.88
N VAL A 73 -13.07 0.46 -1.33
CA VAL A 73 -14.22 0.73 -0.47
C VAL A 73 -15.39 1.12 -1.36
N THR A 74 -16.35 0.22 -1.50
CA THR A 74 -17.67 0.54 -2.04
C THR A 74 -18.58 0.91 -0.88
N GLU A 75 -18.92 2.19 -0.75
CA GLU A 75 -20.04 2.61 0.09
C GLU A 75 -21.33 2.17 -0.61
N GLU A 76 -21.99 1.13 -0.10
CA GLU A 76 -23.40 0.89 -0.41
C GLU A 76 -24.22 1.97 0.30
N ASN A 77 -24.87 2.87 -0.44
CA ASN A 77 -25.86 3.77 0.14
C ASN A 77 -26.97 2.92 0.78
N GLU A 78 -27.20 3.08 2.09
CA GLU A 78 -28.33 2.46 2.80
C GLU A 78 -29.70 2.87 2.21
N GLU A 79 -29.76 3.93 1.40
CA GLU A 79 -30.96 4.39 0.69
C GLU A 79 -31.50 3.41 -0.37
N VAL A 80 -30.72 2.43 -0.83
CA VAL A 80 -31.18 1.44 -1.83
C VAL A 80 -31.86 0.21 -1.19
N ARG A 81 -31.85 0.12 0.16
CA ARG A 81 -32.43 -1.00 0.92
C ARG A 81 -33.75 -0.66 1.63
N GLN A 82 -34.32 0.52 1.39
CA GLN A 82 -35.69 0.88 1.78
C GLN A 82 -36.61 0.86 0.56
#